data_AF-M5ES79-F1
#
_entry.id   AF-M5ES79-F1
#
_cell.length_a   1.000
_cell.length_b   1.000
_cell.length_c   1.000
_cell.angle_alpha   90.00
_cell.angle_beta   90.00
_cell.angle_gamma   90.00
#
_symmetry.space_group_name_H-M   'P 1'
#
loop_
_entity.id
_entity.type
_entity.pdbx_description
1 polymer ?
#
loop_
_entity_poly.entity_id
_entity_poly.type
_entity_poly.pdbx_seq_one_letter_code
_entity_poly.pdbx_strand_id
1 'polypeptide(L)'
;MTDEGDDNGMGFVIIHPGELGVSISAHWWIQGSVLCQHIYRRLYSATEPMDTVKRPVIACVWELALINAEQEAWRKTMMKSEPSPSAYMDDRAGFEAA
;
A
#
# COMPACT_ATOMS: atom_id res chain seq x y z
N MET A 1 -6.22 15.41 -11.70
CA MET A 1 -5.44 14.47 -12.53
C MET A 1 -4.01 14.93 -12.44
N THR A 2 -3.27 14.19 -11.61
CA THR A 2 -2.06 14.55 -10.87
C THR A 2 -0.81 14.41 -11.73
N ASP A 3 0.31 14.98 -11.25
CA ASP A 3 1.65 14.92 -11.89
C ASP A 3 2.07 13.49 -12.31
N GLU A 4 1.40 12.48 -11.75
CA GLU A 4 1.76 11.07 -11.87
C GLU A 4 1.03 10.35 -13.02
N GLY A 5 0.18 11.03 -13.80
CA GLY A 5 -0.48 10.45 -14.97
C GLY A 5 -1.79 9.70 -14.68
N ASP A 6 -2.00 8.56 -15.35
CA ASP A 6 -3.26 7.79 -15.31
C ASP A 6 -3.45 7.04 -13.98
N ASP A 7 -4.62 7.19 -13.37
CA ASP A 7 -4.99 6.55 -12.10
C ASP A 7 -5.84 5.30 -12.38
N ASN A 8 -5.45 4.16 -11.83
CA ASN A 8 -6.21 2.92 -11.99
C ASN A 8 -7.42 2.83 -11.05
N GLY A 9 -7.61 3.80 -10.14
CA GLY A 9 -8.80 3.91 -9.28
C GLY A 9 -8.89 2.86 -8.18
N MET A 10 -7.79 2.14 -7.91
CA MET A 10 -7.72 1.04 -6.96
C MET A 10 -6.41 1.08 -6.18
N GLY A 11 -6.47 0.54 -4.96
CA GLY A 11 -5.36 0.58 -4.03
C GLY A 11 -5.73 -0.06 -2.69
N PHE A 12 -4.84 0.10 -1.72
CA PHE A 12 -4.99 -0.53 -0.41
C PHE A 12 -4.37 0.35 0.68
N VAL A 13 -4.81 0.14 1.92
CA VAL A 13 -4.30 0.84 3.10
C VAL A 13 -3.76 -0.19 4.08
N ILE A 14 -2.54 0.05 4.55
CA ILE A 14 -1.96 -0.71 5.67
C ILE A 14 -2.01 0.16 6.91
N ILE A 15 -2.56 -0.39 7.99
CA ILE A 15 -2.56 0.22 9.32
C ILE A 15 -1.67 -0.64 10.21
N HIS A 16 -0.61 -0.04 10.74
CA HIS A 16 0.37 -0.69 11.60
C HIS A 16 0.43 0.01 12.96
N PRO A 17 -0.31 -0.50 13.96
CA PRO A 17 -0.10 -0.18 15.35
C PRO A 17 1.19 -0.85 15.83
N GLY A 18 2.28 -0.09 15.89
CA GLY A 18 3.55 -0.56 16.45
C GLY A 18 3.67 -0.20 17.92
N GLU A 19 4.74 -0.64 18.57
CA GLU A 19 4.98 -0.39 20.00
C GLU A 19 5.02 1.11 20.35
N LEU A 20 5.68 1.93 19.52
CA LEU A 20 5.90 3.34 19.80
C LEU A 20 4.84 4.27 19.20
N GLY A 21 3.98 3.77 18.33
CA GLY A 21 3.04 4.60 17.58
C GLY A 21 2.41 3.89 16.40
N VAL A 22 1.58 4.64 15.69
CA VAL A 22 0.84 4.15 14.53
C VAL A 22 1.44 4.67 13.23
N SER A 23 1.53 3.77 12.26
CA SER A 23 1.81 4.08 10.86
C SER A 23 0.58 3.73 10.01
N ILE A 24 0.21 4.62 9.10
CA ILE A 24 -0.84 4.41 8.10
C ILE A 24 -0.21 4.70 6.74
N SER A 25 -0.24 3.74 5.84
CA SER A 25 0.27 3.91 4.48
C SER A 25 -0.83 3.60 3.48
N ALA A 26 -1.21 4.61 2.70
CA ALA A 26 -2.13 4.47 1.58
C ALA A 26 -1.32 4.25 0.31
N HIS A 27 -1.69 3.22 -0.45
CA HIS A 27 -1.06 2.86 -1.71
C HIS A 27 -2.09 2.86 -2.83
N TRP A 28 -1.72 3.30 -4.02
CA TRP A 28 -2.60 3.30 -5.18
C TRP A 28 -1.83 3.03 -6.47
N TRP A 29 -2.49 2.33 -7.40
CA TRP A 29 -1.92 1.96 -8.68
C TRP A 29 -2.12 3.05 -9.71
N ILE A 30 -1.06 3.39 -10.42
CA ILE A 30 -1.09 4.31 -11.56
C ILE A 30 -0.43 3.67 -12.77
N GLN A 31 -0.82 4.13 -13.96
CA GLN A 31 -0.22 3.73 -15.23
C GLN A 31 -0.16 2.20 -15.42
N GLY A 32 -1.10 1.47 -14.81
CA GLY A 32 -1.25 0.03 -14.87
C GLY A 32 -0.23 -0.79 -14.07
N SER A 33 0.91 -0.22 -13.66
CA SER A 33 2.03 -1.00 -13.11
C SER A 33 2.88 -0.31 -12.05
N VAL A 34 2.60 0.96 -11.74
CA VAL A 34 3.37 1.74 -10.76
C VAL A 34 2.57 1.89 -9.49
N LEU A 35 3.22 1.64 -8.34
CA LEU A 35 2.62 1.79 -7.02
C LEU A 35 3.08 3.10 -6.38
N CYS A 36 2.14 4.02 -6.17
CA CYS A 36 2.37 5.22 -5.39
C CYS A 36 2.05 4.99 -3.92
N GLN A 37 2.56 5.87 -3.05
CA GLN A 37 2.30 5.81 -1.62
C GLN A 37 2.26 7.17 -0.95
N HIS A 38 1.45 7.25 0.11
CA HIS A 38 1.52 8.28 1.14
C HIS A 38 1.60 7.62 2.50
N ILE A 39 2.54 8.08 3.32
CA ILE A 39 2.73 7.59 4.68
C ILE A 39 2.32 8.67 5.67
N TYR A 40 1.52 8.29 6.65
CA TYR A 40 1.32 9.01 7.89
C TYR A 40 1.97 8.21 9.02
N ARG A 41 2.69 8.89 9.92
CA ARG A 41 3.22 8.25 11.13
C ARG A 41 3.13 9.21 12.31
N ARG A 42 2.68 8.70 13.45
CA ARG A 42 2.66 9.45 14.71
C ARG A 42 3.05 8.55 15.87
N LEU A 43 3.99 9.01 16.70
CA LEU A 43 4.32 8.37 17.97
C LEU A 43 3.19 8.61 18.98
N TYR A 44 2.89 7.64 19.84
CA TYR A 44 1.83 7.80 20.85
C TYR A 44 2.11 8.96 21.82
N SER A 45 3.39 9.21 22.11
CA SER A 45 3.83 10.30 22.98
C SER A 45 3.89 11.67 22.29
N ALA A 46 3.76 11.74 20.96
CA ALA A 46 3.90 12.98 20.20
C ALA A 46 2.55 13.67 19.99
N THR A 47 2.52 15.00 20.03
CA THR A 47 1.34 15.79 19.69
C THR A 47 1.11 15.87 18.18
N GLU A 48 2.20 15.92 17.40
CA GLU A 48 2.19 16.06 15.94
C GLU A 48 2.73 14.79 15.23
N PRO A 49 2.29 14.52 13.99
CA PRO A 49 2.87 13.46 13.16
C PRO A 49 4.29 13.81 12.68
N MET A 50 5.03 12.78 12.26
CA MET A 50 6.34 12.94 11.66
C MET A 50 6.23 13.52 10.23
N ASP A 51 7.19 14.34 9.81
CA ASP A 51 7.35 14.74 8.40
C ASP A 51 7.82 13.52 7.58
N THR A 52 6.88 12.88 6.91
CA THR A 52 7.12 11.66 6.12
C THR A 52 7.64 11.96 4.72
N VAL A 53 7.55 13.20 4.24
CA VAL A 53 8.07 13.61 2.91
C VAL A 53 9.60 13.52 2.88
N LYS A 54 10.26 13.85 3.99
CA LYS A 54 11.73 13.79 4.12
C LYS A 54 12.25 12.48 4.68
N ARG A 55 11.36 11.54 5.03
CA ARG A 55 11.74 10.28 5.66
C ARG A 55 11.85 9.19 4.59
N PRO A 56 13.04 8.60 4.36
CA PRO A 56 13.26 7.63 3.29
C PRO A 56 12.79 6.22 3.68
N VAL A 57 11.63 6.10 4.32
CA VAL A 57 11.08 4.82 4.79
C VAL A 57 9.99 4.37 3.86
N ILE A 58 10.06 3.11 3.44
CA ILE A 58 9.04 2.45 2.61
C ILE A 58 8.09 1.68 3.54
N ALA A 59 8.59 0.62 4.19
CA ALA A 59 7.81 -0.24 5.08
C ALA A 59 8.74 -1.12 5.94
N CYS A 60 8.23 -1.70 7.02
CA CYS A 60 8.87 -2.79 7.75
C CYS A 60 8.66 -4.13 7.03
N VAL A 61 9.34 -5.19 7.50
CA VAL A 61 9.32 -6.51 6.84
C VAL A 61 7.90 -7.11 6.73
N TRP A 62 7.02 -6.85 7.69
CA TRP A 62 5.64 -7.33 7.67
C TRP A 62 4.78 -6.56 6.66
N GLU A 63 4.95 -5.24 6.59
CA GLU A 63 4.28 -4.39 5.61
C GLU A 63 4.79 -4.68 4.19
N LEU A 64 6.08 -4.99 4.02
CA LEU A 64 6.65 -5.42 2.73
C LEU A 64 6.01 -6.73 2.23
N ALA A 65 5.69 -7.66 3.14
CA ALA A 65 4.98 -8.89 2.77
C ALA A 65 3.56 -8.60 2.27
N LEU A 66 2.84 -7.66 2.91
CA LEU A 66 1.53 -7.18 2.46
C LEU A 66 1.61 -6.51 1.09
N ILE A 67 2.58 -5.60 0.91
CA ILE A 67 2.81 -4.92 -0.37
C ILE A 67 3.17 -5.92 -1.48
N ASN A 68 3.89 -7.00 -1.16
CA ASN A 68 4.16 -8.07 -2.12
C ASN A 68 2.88 -8.85 -2.47
N ALA A 69 2.06 -9.21 -1.49
CA ALA A 69 0.80 -9.91 -1.77
C ALA A 69 -0.14 -9.10 -2.67
N GLU A 70 -0.22 -7.78 -2.46
CA GLU A 70 -0.99 -6.86 -3.31
C GLU A 70 -0.41 -6.76 -4.73
N GLN A 71 0.92 -6.71 -4.87
CA GLN A 71 1.59 -6.76 -6.18
C GLN A 71 1.29 -8.07 -6.93
N GLU A 72 1.32 -9.20 -6.24
CA GLU A 72 1.00 -10.51 -6.80
C GLU A 72 -0.46 -10.59 -7.25
N ALA A 73 -1.39 -10.11 -6.41
CA ALA A 73 -2.81 -10.03 -6.75
C ALA A 73 -3.03 -9.14 -7.99
N TRP A 74 -2.47 -7.93 -8.01
CA TRP A 74 -2.55 -7.02 -9.16
C TRP A 74 -2.00 -7.66 -10.44
N ARG A 75 -0.82 -8.26 -10.38
CA ARG A 75 -0.22 -8.92 -11.56
C ARG A 75 -1.06 -10.11 -12.03
N LYS A 76 -1.65 -10.86 -11.11
CA LYS A 76 -2.52 -12.01 -11.40
C LYS A 76 -3.88 -11.60 -11.96
N THR A 77 -4.42 -10.42 -11.66
CA THR A 77 -5.82 -10.07 -12.01
C THR A 77 -5.92 -8.92 -13.01
N MET A 78 -5.00 -7.96 -12.95
CA MET A 78 -5.03 -6.73 -13.76
C MET A 78 -4.01 -6.74 -14.91
N MET A 79 -2.86 -7.42 -14.77
CA MET A 79 -1.81 -7.48 -15.81
C MET A 79 -2.02 -8.62 -16.81
N LYS A 80 -3.18 -8.67 -17.45
CA LYS A 80 -3.60 -9.69 -18.42
C LYS A 80 -4.28 -9.07 -19.63
N SER A 81 -4.53 -9.87 -20.67
CA SER A 81 -5.29 -9.43 -21.86
C SER A 81 -6.69 -8.94 -21.52
N GLU A 82 -7.30 -9.53 -20.47
CA GLU A 82 -8.60 -9.14 -19.93
C GLU A 82 -8.45 -8.85 -18.42
N PRO A 83 -8.20 -7.59 -18.03
CA PRO A 83 -8.12 -7.19 -16.63
C PRO A 83 -9.45 -7.39 -15.88
N SER A 84 -9.39 -7.85 -14.63
CA SER A 84 -10.56 -8.07 -13.79
C SER A 84 -10.45 -7.34 -12.44
N PRO A 85 -11.01 -6.12 -12.33
CA PRO A 85 -11.07 -5.37 -11.07
C PRO A 85 -11.78 -6.12 -9.94
N SER A 86 -12.87 -6.83 -10.26
CA SER A 86 -13.60 -7.63 -9.27
C SER A 86 -12.71 -8.75 -8.72
N ALA A 87 -11.94 -9.45 -9.58
CA ALA A 87 -11.02 -10.48 -9.12
C ALA A 87 -9.89 -9.92 -8.25
N TYR A 88 -9.41 -8.70 -8.52
CA TYR A 88 -8.46 -8.01 -7.64
C TYR A 88 -9.08 -7.76 -6.25
N MET A 89 -10.29 -7.20 -6.21
CA MET A 89 -11.00 -6.90 -4.96
C MET A 89 -11.40 -8.15 -4.16
N ASP A 90 -11.57 -9.28 -4.83
CA ASP A 90 -11.91 -10.57 -4.21
C ASP A 90 -10.69 -11.38 -3.77
N ASP A 91 -9.48 -11.07 -4.28
CA ASP A 91 -8.26 -11.77 -3.89
C ASP A 91 -7.92 -11.49 -2.42
N ARG A 92 -7.40 -12.50 -1.74
CA ARG A 92 -7.08 -12.44 -0.31
C ARG A 92 -5.69 -13.00 -0.12
N ALA A 93 -4.84 -12.19 0.50
CA ALA A 93 -3.50 -12.62 0.82
C ALA A 93 -3.53 -13.83 1.77
N GLY A 94 -2.93 -14.93 1.34
CA GLY A 94 -2.73 -16.11 2.17
C GLY A 94 -1.53 -15.91 3.08
N PHE A 95 -1.75 -15.35 4.27
CA PHE A 95 -0.74 -15.34 5.33
C PHE A 95 -1.02 -16.49 6.29
N GLU A 96 0.01 -17.29 6.57
CA GLU A 96 0.02 -18.11 7.77
C GLU A 96 0.30 -17.18 8.95
N ALA A 97 -0.58 -17.19 9.97
CA ALA A 97 -0.30 -16.49 11.21
C ALA A 97 0.89 -17.15 11.88
N ALA A 98 1.94 -16.37 12.13
CA ALA A 98 3.12 -16.80 12.89
C ALA A 98 2.79 -17.04 14.36
#